data_AF-A0A2M8CF41-F1
#
_entry.id   AF-A0A2M8CF41-F1
#
_cell.length_a   1.000
_cell.length_b   1.000
_cell.length_c   1.000
_cell.angle_alpha   90.00
_cell.angle_beta   90.00
_cell.angle_gamma   90.00
#
_symmetry.space_group_name_H-M   'P 1'
#
loop_
_entity.id
_entity.type
_entity.pdbx_description
1 polymer ?
#
loop_
_entity_poly.entity_id
_entity_poly.type
_entity_poly.pdbx_seq_one_letter_code
_entity_poly.pdbx_strand_id
1 'polypeptide(L)'
;EAIEADPTNENLYRVLGQTFEKVGDKENAIVYYRKAIEINPDFGDAIFNLGAIYVNDAAELYTEANNLPFEEQKKYDELKKQADDNLYKALPYLERSLELNPTDQVVISALKEAYANLKMNEKLNSLMEKE
;
A
#
# COMPACT_ATOMS: atom_id res chain seq x y z
N GLU A 1 13.68 -8.54 23.72
CA GLU A 1 14.54 -7.50 24.35
C GLU A 1 14.13 -6.05 24.03
N ALA A 2 14.15 -5.52 22.79
CA ALA A 2 13.81 -4.09 22.57
C ALA A 2 12.30 -3.75 22.69
N ILE A 3 11.41 -4.55 22.09
CA ILE A 3 9.94 -4.34 22.22
C ILE A 3 9.46 -4.55 23.66
N GLU A 4 10.07 -5.49 24.39
CA GLU A 4 9.70 -5.77 25.77
C GLU A 4 10.06 -4.60 26.71
N ALA A 5 11.05 -3.80 26.34
CA ALA A 5 11.46 -2.62 27.09
C ALA A 5 10.56 -1.40 26.84
N ASP A 6 9.99 -1.26 25.63
CA ASP A 6 9.06 -0.19 25.27
C ASP A 6 8.04 -0.69 24.21
N PRO A 7 6.95 -1.35 24.65
CA PRO A 7 5.97 -1.94 23.75
C PRO A 7 5.07 -0.90 23.07
N THR A 8 5.21 0.38 23.41
CA THR A 8 4.44 1.52 22.89
C THR A 8 5.23 2.38 21.93
N ASN A 9 6.44 1.97 21.55
CA ASN A 9 7.26 2.72 20.61
C ASN A 9 6.94 2.32 19.16
N GLU A 10 6.13 3.12 18.48
CA GLU A 10 5.73 2.90 17.09
C GLU A 10 6.93 2.81 16.13
N ASN A 11 8.04 3.49 16.43
CA ASN A 11 9.24 3.43 15.60
C ASN A 11 9.88 2.03 15.63
N LEU A 12 9.86 1.33 16.77
CA LEU A 12 10.39 -0.03 16.85
C LEU A 12 9.61 -0.98 15.94
N TYR A 13 8.28 -0.87 15.96
CA TYR A 13 7.42 -1.69 15.10
C TYR A 13 7.59 -1.33 13.62
N ARG A 14 7.73 -0.04 13.28
CA ARG A 14 8.06 0.37 11.89
C ARG A 14 9.40 -0.17 11.42
N VAL A 15 10.45 -0.12 12.25
CA VAL A 15 11.77 -0.66 11.88
C VAL A 15 11.72 -2.18 11.69
N LEU A 16 10.95 -2.90 12.51
CA LEU A 16 10.71 -4.32 12.30
C LEU A 16 9.98 -4.58 10.98
N GLY A 17 8.92 -3.81 10.70
CA GLY A 17 8.21 -3.88 9.42
C GLY A 17 9.16 -3.74 8.24
N GLN A 18 10.01 -2.72 8.26
CA GLN A 18 11.04 -2.48 7.23
C GLN A 18 12.08 -3.60 7.14
N THR A 19 12.39 -4.24 8.26
CA THR A 19 13.36 -5.35 8.30
C THR A 19 12.78 -6.59 7.64
N PHE A 20 11.52 -6.92 7.94
CA PHE A 20 10.81 -8.04 7.31
C PHE A 20 10.58 -7.80 5.81
N GLU A 21 10.23 -6.57 5.42
CA GLU A 21 10.10 -6.18 4.01
C GLU A 21 11.41 -6.39 3.24
N LYS A 22 12.56 -5.98 3.81
CA LYS A 22 13.88 -6.17 3.19
C LYS A 22 14.28 -7.62 2.98
N VAL A 23 13.77 -8.54 3.79
CA VAL A 23 14.02 -9.99 3.64
C VAL A 23 12.92 -10.69 2.83
N GLY A 24 11.97 -9.94 2.28
CA GLY A 24 10.90 -10.46 1.43
C GLY A 24 9.70 -11.04 2.20
N ASP A 25 9.67 -10.92 3.53
CA ASP A 25 8.57 -11.40 4.37
C ASP A 25 7.51 -10.30 4.53
N LYS A 26 6.70 -10.16 3.48
CA LYS A 26 5.67 -9.11 3.40
C LYS A 26 4.59 -9.31 4.47
N GLU A 27 4.26 -10.55 4.82
CA GLU A 27 3.25 -10.88 5.83
C GLU A 27 3.63 -10.35 7.21
N ASN A 28 4.86 -10.62 7.66
CA ASN A 28 5.33 -10.06 8.93
C ASN A 28 5.49 -8.54 8.85
N ALA A 29 5.95 -8.00 7.71
CA ALA A 29 6.04 -6.55 7.53
C ALA A 29 4.69 -5.85 7.79
N ILE A 30 3.60 -6.37 7.20
CA ILE A 30 2.24 -5.88 7.40
C ILE A 30 1.84 -5.94 8.89
N VAL A 31 2.13 -7.04 9.58
CA VAL A 31 1.79 -7.20 11.01
C VAL A 31 2.47 -6.10 11.84
N TYR A 32 3.75 -5.85 11.60
CA TYR A 32 4.51 -4.87 12.37
C TYR A 32 4.13 -3.43 12.02
N TYR A 33 3.87 -3.10 10.75
CA TYR A 33 3.34 -1.78 10.39
C TYR A 33 1.95 -1.54 10.99
N ARG A 34 1.06 -2.54 11.00
CA ARG A 34 -0.25 -2.42 11.67
C ARG A 34 -0.11 -2.13 13.16
N LYS A 35 0.80 -2.80 13.86
CA LYS A 35 1.08 -2.50 15.28
C LYS A 35 1.56 -1.07 15.50
N ALA A 36 2.42 -0.55 14.62
CA ALA A 36 2.86 0.84 14.70
C ALA A 36 1.67 1.81 14.56
N ILE A 37 0.73 1.52 13.64
CA ILE A 37 -0.49 2.31 13.41
C ILE A 37 -1.49 2.17 14.58
N GLU A 38 -1.59 0.99 15.20
CA GLU A 38 -2.44 0.77 16.38
C GLU A 38 -1.96 1.59 17.58
N ILE A 39 -0.64 1.75 17.73
CA ILE A 39 -0.02 2.57 18.77
C ILE A 39 -0.19 4.06 18.47
N ASN A 40 0.12 4.47 17.23
CA ASN A 40 0.00 5.84 16.77
C ASN A 40 -0.74 5.90 15.42
N PRO A 41 -2.05 6.20 15.42
CA PRO A 41 -2.87 6.25 14.21
C PRO A 41 -2.47 7.33 13.19
N ASP A 42 -1.61 8.28 13.59
CA ASP A 42 -1.12 9.38 12.74
C ASP A 42 0.34 9.15 12.33
N PHE A 43 0.86 7.94 12.54
CA PHE A 43 2.24 7.62 12.21
C PHE A 43 2.44 7.41 10.70
N GLY A 44 2.65 8.53 10.01
CA GLY A 44 2.73 8.63 8.55
C GLY A 44 3.63 7.60 7.90
N ASP A 45 4.82 7.35 8.44
CA ASP A 45 5.77 6.39 7.86
C ASP A 45 5.21 4.96 7.80
N ALA A 46 4.55 4.48 8.87
CA ALA A 46 3.99 3.13 8.89
C ALA A 46 2.74 3.02 8.00
N ILE A 47 1.93 4.07 7.95
CA ILE A 47 0.76 4.19 7.08
C ILE A 47 1.20 4.13 5.61
N PHE A 48 2.20 4.95 5.25
CA PHE A 48 2.78 4.97 3.91
C PHE A 48 3.35 3.60 3.52
N ASN A 49 4.20 3.00 4.36
CA ASN A 49 4.82 1.72 4.04
C ASN A 49 3.78 0.59 3.87
N LEU A 50 2.72 0.60 4.68
CA LEU A 50 1.64 -0.39 4.55
C LEU A 50 0.83 -0.20 3.25
N GLY A 51 0.54 1.05 2.87
CA GLY A 51 -0.05 1.36 1.56
C GLY A 51 0.84 0.93 0.40
N ALA A 52 2.14 1.20 0.50
CA ALA A 52 3.13 0.85 -0.52
C ALA A 52 3.26 -0.66 -0.74
N ILE A 53 3.21 -1.48 0.31
CA ILE A 53 3.19 -2.96 0.16
C ILE A 53 2.03 -3.40 -0.74
N TYR A 54 0.82 -2.93 -0.46
CA TYR A 54 -0.35 -3.33 -1.23
C TYR A 54 -0.31 -2.81 -2.69
N VAL A 55 0.25 -1.62 -2.92
CA VAL A 55 0.48 -1.10 -4.28
C VAL A 55 1.49 -1.97 -5.03
N ASN A 56 2.60 -2.33 -4.40
CA ASN A 56 3.64 -3.15 -5.01
C ASN A 56 3.10 -4.55 -5.36
N ASP A 57 2.32 -5.17 -4.45
CA ASP A 57 1.68 -6.46 -4.72
C ASP A 57 0.70 -6.36 -5.90
N ALA A 58 -0.08 -5.27 -5.99
CA ALA A 58 -0.96 -5.06 -7.14
C ALA A 58 -0.16 -4.90 -8.45
N ALA A 59 0.94 -4.14 -8.43
CA ALA A 59 1.79 -3.94 -9.61
C ALA A 59 2.45 -5.25 -10.08
N GLU A 60 2.93 -6.09 -9.15
CA GLU A 60 3.46 -7.43 -9.45
C GLU A 60 2.39 -8.31 -10.11
N LEU A 61 1.16 -8.32 -9.58
CA LEU A 61 0.05 -9.10 -10.12
C LEU A 61 -0.42 -8.62 -11.50
N TYR A 62 -0.50 -7.30 -11.72
CA TYR A 62 -0.78 -6.76 -13.06
C TYR A 62 0.34 -7.11 -14.05
N THR A 63 1.59 -7.06 -13.62
CA THR A 63 2.74 -7.43 -14.46
C THR A 63 2.67 -8.91 -14.84
N GLU A 64 2.38 -9.80 -13.88
CA GLU A 64 2.17 -11.22 -14.18
C GLU A 64 1.00 -11.41 -15.15
N ALA A 65 -0.16 -10.77 -14.90
CA ALA A 65 -1.34 -10.86 -15.76
C ALA A 65 -1.02 -10.44 -17.20
N ASN A 66 -0.35 -9.30 -17.39
CA ASN A 66 -0.04 -8.77 -18.72
C ASN A 66 0.98 -9.60 -19.50
N ASN A 67 1.71 -10.49 -18.84
CA ASN A 67 2.65 -11.41 -19.47
C ASN A 67 2.02 -12.76 -19.87
N LEU A 68 0.75 -13.00 -19.54
CA LEU A 68 0.06 -14.24 -19.88
C LEU A 68 -0.29 -14.32 -21.38
N PRO A 69 -0.27 -15.53 -21.97
CA PRO A 69 -0.75 -15.73 -23.33
C PRO A 69 -2.27 -15.56 -23.41
N PHE A 70 -2.78 -15.25 -24.61
CA PHE A 70 -4.20 -14.96 -24.84
C PHE A 70 -5.13 -16.11 -24.43
N GLU A 71 -4.64 -17.34 -24.50
CA GLU A 71 -5.36 -18.56 -24.11
C GLU A 71 -5.61 -18.65 -22.60
N GLU A 72 -4.84 -17.93 -21.78
CA GLU A 72 -4.93 -17.92 -20.31
C GLU A 72 -5.84 -16.79 -19.78
N GLN A 73 -6.86 -16.38 -20.55
CA GLN A 73 -7.79 -15.30 -20.17
C GLN A 73 -8.36 -15.44 -18.76
N LYS A 74 -8.71 -16.66 -18.34
CA LYS A 74 -9.24 -16.89 -16.99
C LYS A 74 -8.22 -16.52 -15.90
N LYS A 75 -6.95 -16.90 -16.09
CA LYS A 75 -5.88 -16.58 -15.13
C LYS A 75 -5.57 -15.08 -15.16
N TYR A 76 -5.61 -14.44 -16.33
CA TYR A 76 -5.53 -12.99 -16.46
C TYR A 76 -6.59 -12.28 -15.61
N ASP A 77 -7.86 -12.68 -15.73
CA ASP A 77 -8.96 -12.07 -14.98
C ASP A 77 -8.82 -12.29 -13.46
N GLU A 78 -8.35 -13.48 -13.04
CA GLU A 78 -8.10 -13.80 -11.63
C GLU A 78 -6.96 -12.96 -11.03
N LEU A 79 -5.83 -12.82 -11.72
CA LEU A 79 -4.70 -11.99 -11.27
C LEU A 79 -5.07 -10.51 -11.24
N LYS A 80 -5.79 -10.04 -12.28
CA LYS A 80 -6.30 -8.68 -12.33
C LYS A 80 -7.22 -8.37 -11.15
N LYS A 81 -8.12 -9.29 -10.82
CA LYS A 81 -8.99 -9.15 -9.65
C LYS A 81 -8.19 -9.08 -8.35
N GLN A 82 -7.17 -9.92 -8.20
CA GLN A 82 -6.31 -9.88 -7.00
C GLN A 82 -5.53 -8.57 -6.89
N ALA A 83 -5.06 -8.03 -8.02
CA ALA A 83 -4.41 -6.73 -8.07
C ALA A 83 -5.38 -5.61 -7.65
N ASP A 84 -6.61 -5.60 -8.19
CA ASP A 84 -7.66 -4.67 -7.81
C ASP A 84 -7.97 -4.77 -6.30
N ASP A 85 -8.11 -6.00 -5.77
CA ASP A 85 -8.35 -6.25 -4.34
C ASP A 85 -7.22 -5.70 -3.46
N ASN A 86 -5.97 -5.74 -3.92
CA ASN A 86 -4.83 -5.13 -3.22
C ASN A 86 -4.83 -3.60 -3.32
N LEU A 87 -5.16 -3.01 -4.48
CA LEU A 87 -5.35 -1.56 -4.57
C LEU A 87 -6.44 -1.07 -3.61
N TYR A 88 -7.56 -1.79 -3.49
CA TYR A 88 -8.60 -1.45 -2.51
C TYR A 88 -8.09 -1.47 -1.07
N LYS A 89 -7.20 -2.41 -0.71
CA LYS A 89 -6.54 -2.42 0.61
C LYS A 89 -5.58 -1.24 0.78
N ALA A 90 -4.90 -0.81 -0.29
CA ALA A 90 -3.96 0.30 -0.27
C ALA A 90 -4.65 1.65 -0.06
N LEU A 91 -5.81 1.86 -0.70
CA LEU A 91 -6.52 3.14 -0.72
C LEU A 91 -6.67 3.82 0.65
N PRO A 92 -7.20 3.20 1.71
CA PRO A 92 -7.37 3.88 3.00
C PRO A 92 -6.04 4.34 3.59
N TYR A 93 -4.94 3.62 3.35
CA TYR A 93 -3.62 4.00 3.83
C TYR A 93 -3.02 5.13 3.01
N LEU A 94 -3.16 5.09 1.68
CA LEU A 94 -2.67 6.17 0.81
C LEU A 94 -3.47 7.46 1.01
N GLU A 95 -4.79 7.38 1.12
CA GLU A 95 -5.66 8.51 1.43
C GLU A 95 -5.27 9.13 2.77
N ARG A 96 -5.10 8.31 3.81
CA ARG A 96 -4.65 8.79 5.13
C ARG A 96 -3.24 9.38 5.08
N SER A 97 -2.32 8.78 4.33
CA SER A 97 -0.96 9.30 4.16
C SER A 97 -0.97 10.68 3.50
N LEU A 98 -1.85 10.89 2.51
CA LEU A 98 -2.03 12.18 1.85
C LEU A 98 -2.65 13.22 2.80
N GLU A 99 -3.61 12.81 3.65
CA GLU A 99 -4.17 13.71 4.67
C GLU A 99 -3.10 14.22 5.64
N LEU A 100 -2.15 13.35 6.03
CA LEU A 100 -1.05 13.70 6.93
C LEU A 100 0.03 14.55 6.23
N ASN A 101 0.29 14.30 4.95
CA ASN A 101 1.23 15.07 4.13
C ASN A 101 0.63 15.39 2.74
N PRO A 102 -0.14 16.49 2.61
CA PRO A 102 -0.84 16.83 1.37
C PRO A 102 0.06 17.15 0.17
N THR A 103 1.35 17.37 0.41
CA THR A 103 2.32 17.71 -0.65
C THR A 103 3.15 16.52 -1.12
N ASP A 104 2.88 15.33 -0.61
CA ASP A 104 3.61 14.11 -0.95
C ASP A 104 3.32 13.65 -2.39
N GLN A 105 4.22 13.99 -3.31
CA GLN A 105 4.10 13.66 -4.73
C GLN A 105 4.13 12.14 -5.00
N VAL A 106 4.77 11.36 -4.13
CA VAL A 106 4.81 9.90 -4.26
C VAL A 106 3.43 9.32 -3.97
N VAL A 107 2.80 9.76 -2.88
CA VAL A 107 1.45 9.32 -2.52
C VAL A 107 0.40 9.81 -3.51
N ILE A 108 0.51 11.07 -3.98
CA ILE A 108 -0.39 11.60 -5.02
C ILE A 108 -0.30 10.75 -6.28
N SER A 109 0.91 10.41 -6.73
CA SER A 109 1.13 9.58 -7.93
C SER A 109 0.55 8.18 -7.74
N ALA A 110 0.79 7.54 -6.59
CA ALA A 110 0.24 6.23 -6.26
C ALA A 110 -1.30 6.23 -6.23
N LEU A 111 -1.93 7.27 -5.66
CA LEU A 111 -3.38 7.42 -5.65
C LEU A 111 -3.96 7.63 -7.06
N LYS A 112 -3.32 8.45 -7.89
CA LYS A 112 -3.74 8.65 -9.28
C LYS A 112 -3.74 7.34 -10.05
N GLU A 113 -2.66 6.57 -9.95
CA GLU A 113 -2.55 5.26 -10.59
C GLU A 113 -3.59 4.27 -10.05
N ALA A 114 -3.75 4.20 -8.73
CA ALA A 114 -4.74 3.33 -8.11
C ALA A 114 -6.17 3.68 -8.55
N TYR A 115 -6.54 4.97 -8.56
CA TYR A 115 -7.86 5.41 -9.01
C TYR A 115 -8.07 5.16 -10.50
N ALA A 116 -7.05 5.35 -11.34
CA ALA A 116 -7.14 5.06 -12.76
C ALA A 116 -7.39 3.56 -13.02
N ASN A 117 -6.62 2.68 -12.36
CA ASN A 117 -6.76 1.23 -12.47
C ASN A 117 -8.14 0.75 -11.98
N LEU A 118 -8.61 1.29 -10.85
CA LEU A 118 -9.91 0.98 -10.26
C LEU A 118 -11.09 1.73 -10.91
N LYS A 119 -10.85 2.56 -11.93
CA LYS A 119 -11.86 3.38 -12.62
C LYS A 119 -12.64 4.33 -11.69
N MET A 120 -11.99 4.81 -10.63
CA MET A 120 -12.53 5.80 -9.70
C MET A 120 -12.39 7.22 -10.25
N ASN A 121 -13.05 7.50 -11.37
CA ASN A 121 -12.87 8.74 -12.14
C ASN A 121 -13.15 10.01 -11.33
N GLU A 122 -14.14 10.00 -10.44
CA GLU A 122 -14.44 11.17 -9.59
C GLU A 122 -13.29 11.51 -8.64
N LYS A 123 -12.71 10.50 -7.98
CA LYS A 123 -11.57 10.67 -7.09
C LYS A 123 -10.31 11.09 -7.87
N LEU A 124 -10.09 10.48 -9.04
CA LEU A 124 -8.99 10.84 -9.93
C LEU A 124 -9.06 12.31 -10.37
N ASN A 125 -10.23 12.74 -10.87
CA ASN A 125 -10.43 14.13 -11.32
C ASN A 125 -10.23 15.12 -10.16
N SER A 126 -10.79 14.82 -8.98
CA SER A 126 -10.62 15.66 -7.79
C SER A 126 -9.15 15.81 -7.37
N LEU A 127 -8.33 14.78 -7.57
CA LEU A 127 -6.91 14.82 -7.25
C LEU A 127 -6.10 15.60 -8.30
N MET A 128 -6.49 15.55 -9.58
CA MET A 128 -5.85 16.30 -10.67
C MET A 128 -6.17 17.79 -10.67
N GLU A 129 -7.35 18.19 -10.18
CA GLU A 129 -7.75 19.60 -10.06
C GLU A 129 -7.01 20.36 -8.94
N LYS A 130 -6.32 19.64 -8.04
CA LYS A 130 -5.59 20.21 -6.89
C LYS A 130 -4.12 20.53 -7.18
N GLU A 131 -3.60 20.22 -8.37
CA GLU A 131 -2.25 20.57 -8.84
C GLU A 131 -2.18 21.98 -9.43
#